data_AF-A0A5J5QBN9-F1
#
_entry.id   AF-A0A5J5QBN9-F1
#
_cell.length_a   1.000
_cell.length_b   1.000
_cell.length_c   1.000
_cell.angle_alpha   90.00
_cell.angle_beta   90.00
_cell.angle_gamma   90.00
#
_symmetry.space_group_name_H-M   'P 1'
#
loop_
_entity.id
_entity.type
_entity.pdbx_description
1 polymer ?
#
loop_
_entity_poly.entity_id
_entity_poly.type
_entity_poly.pdbx_seq_one_letter_code
_entity_poly.pdbx_strand_id
1 'polypeptide(L)'
;MNCCGRWSFVIAMVAVNFALAITNALFKMILNEGMNGVIILIYRHTISVICLTPIAFFRERRSRPKLTPSIMCHLFFNALIGLVLTQYFFLLGLQYTSPTFTCAFLNIVPAITLVLALPFGLEKVNIGNRAGKAKVVGTLVCISGAMVLTLYKGRTLVGSSNSSDNNTTVVATKKKDRWGIGPIFPMASAVCFSSWFLLQSRIGKVYPCKYSSTAFMSLFSAFQSTILGLITEREFTKWILKDELEVTTVIIAGIVASGLCYVGMSCVIGSILIVIGLYILLWGRNSEAQEMKQPQEGEEKDCNVRSQV
;
A
#
# COMPACT_ATOMS: atom_id res chain seq x y z
N MET A 1 -10.56 -23.75 -17.64
CA MET A 1 -9.47 -23.01 -16.96
C MET A 1 -10.06 -22.16 -15.83
N ASN A 2 -9.49 -22.25 -14.63
CA ASN A 2 -10.19 -22.18 -13.34
C ASN A 2 -10.75 -20.80 -12.94
N CYS A 3 -12.05 -20.55 -13.17
CA CYS A 3 -12.79 -19.40 -12.59
C CYS A 3 -12.71 -19.36 -11.06
N CYS A 4 -12.66 -20.51 -10.39
CA CYS A 4 -12.56 -20.63 -8.93
C CYS A 4 -11.26 -20.03 -8.37
N GLY A 5 -10.17 -20.05 -9.15
CA GLY A 5 -8.91 -19.41 -8.78
C GLY A 5 -9.03 -17.88 -8.77
N ARG A 6 -9.71 -17.30 -9.78
CA ARG A 6 -9.82 -15.84 -9.95
C ARG A 6 -10.63 -15.18 -8.84
N TRP A 7 -11.76 -15.77 -8.45
CA TRP A 7 -12.59 -15.25 -7.36
C TRP A 7 -11.88 -15.39 -6.00
N SER A 8 -11.14 -16.47 -5.77
CA SER A 8 -10.34 -16.65 -4.55
C SER A 8 -9.33 -15.51 -4.34
N PHE A 9 -8.69 -15.00 -5.39
CA PHE A 9 -7.78 -13.86 -5.27
C PHE A 9 -8.49 -12.55 -4.94
N VAL A 10 -9.64 -12.29 -5.57
CA VAL A 10 -10.44 -11.08 -5.30
C VAL A 10 -10.93 -11.11 -3.85
N ILE A 11 -11.46 -12.24 -3.40
CA ILE A 11 -11.92 -12.44 -2.02
C ILE A 11 -10.75 -12.24 -1.04
N ALA A 12 -9.58 -12.82 -1.32
CA ALA A 12 -8.39 -12.64 -0.48
C ALA A 12 -7.93 -11.16 -0.43
N MET A 13 -7.95 -10.44 -1.55
CA MET A 13 -7.60 -9.02 -1.60
C MET A 13 -8.60 -8.16 -0.82
N VAL A 14 -9.90 -8.40 -0.98
CA VAL A 14 -10.94 -7.68 -0.23
C VAL A 14 -10.80 -7.96 1.27
N ALA A 15 -10.60 -9.21 1.67
CA ALA A 15 -10.40 -9.59 3.06
C ALA A 15 -9.17 -8.90 3.68
N VAL A 16 -8.04 -8.83 2.95
CA VAL A 16 -6.85 -8.13 3.42
C VAL A 16 -7.07 -6.62 3.54
N ASN A 17 -7.77 -5.99 2.58
CA ASN A 17 -8.07 -4.56 2.68
C ASN A 17 -9.01 -4.25 3.85
N PHE A 18 -9.99 -5.12 4.10
CA PHE A 18 -10.87 -5.00 5.25
C PHE A 18 -10.10 -5.15 6.57
N ALA A 19 -9.22 -6.16 6.67
CA ALA A 19 -8.36 -6.35 7.83
C ALA A 19 -7.39 -5.18 8.05
N LEU A 20 -6.86 -4.59 6.97
CA LEU A 20 -6.04 -3.39 7.01
C LEU A 20 -6.83 -2.18 7.53
N ALA A 21 -8.08 -2.01 7.08
CA ALA A 21 -8.95 -0.94 7.55
C ALA A 21 -9.24 -1.05 9.06
N ILE A 22 -9.57 -2.26 9.53
CA ILE A 22 -9.73 -2.54 10.98
C ILE A 22 -8.44 -2.21 11.73
N THR A 23 -7.30 -2.71 11.25
CA THR A 23 -5.99 -2.49 11.91
C THR A 23 -5.67 -1.00 12.01
N ASN A 24 -5.90 -0.23 10.95
CA ASN A 24 -5.64 1.21 10.94
C ASN A 24 -6.59 1.99 11.87
N ALA A 25 -7.83 1.55 12.02
CA ALA A 25 -8.77 2.11 12.98
C ALA A 25 -8.32 1.81 14.43
N LEU A 26 -7.93 0.57 14.72
CA LEU A 26 -7.41 0.15 16.02
C LEU A 26 -6.11 0.89 16.38
N PHE A 27 -5.19 1.05 15.43
CA PHE A 27 -4.01 1.89 15.63
C PHE A 27 -4.38 3.32 16.03
N LYS A 28 -5.42 3.91 15.41
CA LYS A 28 -5.84 5.25 15.79
C LYS A 28 -6.41 5.29 17.22
N MET A 29 -7.16 4.27 17.64
CA MET A 29 -7.72 4.18 18.99
C MET A 29 -6.59 4.16 20.04
N ILE A 30 -5.67 3.22 19.94
CA ILE A 30 -4.60 3.06 20.93
C ILE A 30 -3.57 4.21 20.90
N LEU A 31 -3.36 4.85 19.73
CA LEU A 31 -2.55 6.07 19.63
C LEU A 31 -3.23 7.26 20.32
N ASN A 32 -4.56 7.33 20.31
CA ASN A 32 -5.31 8.39 21.02
C ASN A 32 -5.33 8.15 22.53
N GLU A 33 -5.28 6.90 22.99
CA GLU A 33 -5.11 6.52 24.41
C GLU A 33 -3.69 6.83 24.93
N GLY A 34 -2.77 7.19 24.05
CA GLY A 34 -1.42 7.64 24.39
C GLY A 34 -0.35 6.57 24.22
N MET A 35 -0.67 5.41 23.65
CA MET A 35 0.35 4.41 23.35
C MET A 35 1.34 4.95 22.30
N ASN A 36 2.62 4.63 22.49
CA ASN A 36 3.66 5.06 21.58
C ASN A 36 3.62 4.30 20.24
N GLY A 37 3.63 5.04 19.12
CA GLY A 37 3.68 4.47 17.78
C GLY A 37 4.89 3.57 17.52
N VAL A 38 6.04 3.85 18.13
CA VAL A 38 7.25 3.03 17.97
C VAL A 38 7.09 1.66 18.64
N ILE A 39 6.34 1.58 19.73
CA ILE A 39 6.11 0.33 20.45
C ILE A 39 5.17 -0.57 19.64
N ILE A 40 4.11 0.01 19.07
CA ILE A 40 3.24 -0.66 18.09
C ILE A 40 4.07 -1.25 16.94
N LEU A 41 5.00 -0.45 16.40
CA LEU A 41 5.89 -0.84 15.31
C LEU A 41 6.74 -2.08 15.67
N ILE A 42 7.39 -2.08 16.84
CA ILE A 42 8.28 -3.16 17.31
C ILE A 42 7.52 -4.47 17.45
N TYR A 43 6.42 -4.45 18.19
CA TYR A 43 5.68 -5.68 18.45
C TYR A 43 5.06 -6.24 17.19
N ARG A 44 4.53 -5.38 16.31
CA ARG A 44 3.97 -5.82 15.01
C ARG A 44 5.00 -6.56 14.17
N HIS A 45 6.21 -6.03 14.05
CA HIS A 45 7.28 -6.69 13.29
C HIS A 45 7.75 -7.98 13.96
N THR A 46 7.84 -7.99 15.29
CA THR A 46 8.22 -9.20 16.05
C THR A 46 7.20 -10.33 15.83
N ILE A 47 5.90 -10.05 15.95
CA ILE A 47 4.84 -11.03 15.70
C ILE A 47 4.86 -11.46 14.23
N SER A 48 5.10 -10.54 13.30
CA SER A 48 5.21 -10.88 11.88
C SER A 48 6.35 -11.85 11.59
N VAL A 49 7.49 -11.72 12.27
CA VAL A 49 8.61 -12.67 12.17
C VAL A 49 8.21 -14.03 12.70
N ILE A 50 7.58 -14.08 13.87
CA ILE A 50 7.14 -15.33 14.50
C ILE A 50 6.18 -16.09 13.58
N CYS A 51 5.25 -15.40 12.92
CA CYS A 51 4.32 -16.01 11.97
C CYS A 51 4.98 -16.41 10.65
N LEU A 52 5.85 -15.58 10.06
CA LEU A 52 6.44 -15.82 8.74
C LEU A 52 7.59 -16.83 8.76
N THR A 53 8.37 -16.89 9.83
CA THR A 53 9.53 -17.80 9.95
C THR A 53 9.17 -19.28 9.76
N PRO A 54 8.14 -19.86 10.42
CA PRO A 54 7.78 -21.26 10.20
C PRO A 54 7.29 -21.49 8.77
N ILE A 55 6.48 -20.58 8.22
CA ILE A 55 5.96 -20.68 6.85
C ILE A 55 7.11 -20.69 5.84
N ALA A 56 8.06 -19.76 5.98
CA ALA A 56 9.24 -19.67 5.13
C ALA A 56 10.20 -20.85 5.31
N PHE A 57 10.25 -21.44 6.51
CA PHE A 57 11.04 -22.64 6.77
C PHE A 57 10.43 -23.86 6.09
N PHE A 58 9.15 -24.15 6.29
CA PHE A 58 8.51 -25.34 5.73
C PHE A 58 8.37 -25.28 4.19
N ARG A 59 8.01 -24.12 3.65
CA ARG A 59 7.68 -24.00 2.22
C ARG A 59 8.89 -23.95 1.30
N GLU A 60 10.00 -23.37 1.74
CA GLU A 60 11.18 -23.13 0.90
C GLU A 60 12.44 -23.88 1.39
N ARG A 61 12.32 -24.83 2.34
CA ARG A 61 13.46 -25.53 2.96
C ARG A 61 14.45 -26.13 1.96
N ARG A 62 13.96 -26.64 0.83
CA ARG A 62 14.75 -27.34 -0.19
C ARG A 62 15.20 -26.45 -1.36
N SER A 63 14.72 -25.22 -1.44
CA SER A 63 14.91 -24.36 -2.60
C SER A 63 15.75 -23.11 -2.30
N ARG A 64 16.30 -22.97 -1.09
CA ARG A 64 17.03 -21.77 -0.66
C ARG A 64 18.36 -21.61 -1.42
N PRO A 65 18.56 -20.51 -2.17
CA PRO A 65 19.87 -20.15 -2.69
C PRO A 65 20.83 -19.84 -1.52
N LYS A 66 22.14 -19.98 -1.76
CA LYS A 66 23.17 -19.54 -0.82
C LYS A 66 23.01 -18.03 -0.55
N LEU A 67 22.91 -17.67 0.73
CA LEU A 67 22.81 -16.27 1.16
C LEU A 67 24.20 -15.63 1.13
N THR A 68 24.43 -14.75 0.16
CA THR A 68 25.64 -13.93 0.11
C THR A 68 25.51 -12.73 1.05
N PRO A 69 26.58 -12.29 1.75
CA PRO A 69 26.54 -11.09 2.59
C PRO A 69 26.02 -9.83 1.88
N SER A 70 26.30 -9.70 0.58
CA SER A 70 25.76 -8.62 -0.25
C SER A 70 24.23 -8.63 -0.28
N ILE A 71 23.59 -9.80 -0.44
CA ILE A 71 22.12 -9.92 -0.46
C ILE A 71 21.54 -9.57 0.92
N MET A 72 22.21 -9.98 2.00
CA MET A 72 21.81 -9.61 3.36
C MET A 72 21.84 -8.09 3.57
N CYS A 73 22.88 -7.41 3.07
CA CYS A 73 22.98 -5.96 3.09
C CYS A 73 21.81 -5.29 2.34
N HIS A 74 21.49 -5.75 1.13
CA HIS A 74 20.35 -5.24 0.37
C HIS A 74 19.02 -5.46 1.10
N LEU A 75 18.80 -6.63 1.70
CA LEU A 75 17.60 -6.94 2.48
C LEU A 75 17.50 -6.09 3.75
N PHE A 76 18.62 -5.80 4.41
CA PHE A 76 18.69 -4.93 5.59
C PHE A 76 18.27 -3.50 5.26
N PHE A 77 18.87 -2.89 4.23
CA PHE A 77 18.49 -1.53 3.81
C PHE A 77 17.06 -1.47 3.26
N ASN A 78 16.64 -2.51 2.53
CA ASN A 78 15.26 -2.56 2.08
C ASN A 78 14.31 -2.62 3.28
N ALA A 79 14.56 -3.48 4.28
CA ALA A 79 13.74 -3.57 5.49
C ALA A 79 13.64 -2.22 6.22
N LEU A 80 14.74 -1.48 6.30
CA LEU A 80 14.77 -0.15 6.91
C LEU A 80 13.84 0.83 6.19
N ILE A 81 13.92 0.89 4.87
CA ILE A 81 13.13 1.84 4.07
C ILE A 81 11.65 1.42 4.03
N GLY A 82 11.36 0.17 3.71
CA GLY A 82 9.99 -0.24 3.39
C GLY A 82 9.16 -0.80 4.53
N LEU A 83 9.79 -1.31 5.60
CA LEU A 83 9.05 -1.70 6.80
C LEU A 83 9.16 -0.62 7.86
N VAL A 84 10.38 -0.31 8.30
CA VAL A 84 10.60 0.53 9.49
C VAL A 84 10.21 1.99 9.23
N LEU A 85 10.87 2.67 8.30
CA LEU A 85 10.63 4.09 8.02
C LEU A 85 9.22 4.33 7.48
N THR A 86 8.79 3.50 6.53
CA THR A 86 7.43 3.58 5.97
C THR A 86 6.38 3.52 7.07
N GLN A 87 6.45 2.51 7.94
CA GLN A 87 5.44 2.33 8.98
C GLN A 87 5.58 3.35 10.10
N TYR A 88 6.80 3.75 10.46
CA TYR A 88 7.06 4.79 11.45
C TYR A 88 6.40 6.12 11.03
N PHE A 89 6.67 6.59 9.81
CA PHE A 89 6.04 7.80 9.30
C PHE A 89 4.53 7.65 9.11
N PHE A 90 4.04 6.45 8.76
CA PHE A 90 2.61 6.18 8.69
C PHE A 90 1.93 6.36 10.07
N LEU A 91 2.51 5.78 11.13
CA LEU A 91 1.99 5.89 12.50
C LEU A 91 2.08 7.32 13.04
N LEU A 92 3.16 8.05 12.76
CA LEU A 92 3.25 9.49 13.06
C LEU A 92 2.16 10.28 12.33
N GLY A 93 1.96 10.04 11.04
CA GLY A 93 0.87 10.66 10.27
C GLY A 93 -0.50 10.36 10.88
N LEU A 94 -0.71 9.11 11.32
CA LEU A 94 -1.94 8.66 11.97
C LEU A 94 -2.16 9.31 13.34
N GLN A 95 -1.12 9.64 14.09
CA GLN A 95 -1.25 10.41 15.35
C GLN A 95 -1.84 11.81 15.07
N TYR A 96 -1.32 12.52 14.05
CA TYR A 96 -1.76 13.89 13.75
C TYR A 96 -3.06 13.99 12.94
N THR A 97 -3.45 12.91 12.24
CA THR A 97 -4.56 12.90 11.28
C THR A 97 -5.51 11.71 11.50
N SER A 98 -6.41 11.41 10.56
CA SER A 98 -7.35 10.29 10.64
C SER A 98 -6.85 9.08 9.82
N PRO A 99 -7.31 7.85 10.12
CA PRO A 99 -6.99 6.66 9.32
C PRO A 99 -7.25 6.87 7.83
N THR A 100 -8.41 7.42 7.49
CA THR A 100 -8.81 7.68 6.10
C THR A 100 -7.90 8.69 5.43
N PHE A 101 -7.54 9.77 6.14
CA PHE A 101 -6.64 10.80 5.62
C PHE A 101 -5.24 10.24 5.35
N THR A 102 -4.63 9.52 6.29
CA THR A 102 -3.32 8.88 6.08
C THR A 102 -3.37 7.85 4.96
N CYS A 103 -4.43 7.03 4.89
CA CYS A 103 -4.59 6.01 3.84
C CYS A 103 -4.75 6.62 2.45
N ALA A 104 -5.29 7.83 2.32
CA ALA A 104 -5.42 8.51 1.03
C ALA A 104 -4.05 8.69 0.32
N PHE A 105 -2.97 8.88 1.08
CA PHE A 105 -1.62 9.02 0.52
C PHE A 105 -1.09 7.72 -0.09
N LEU A 106 -1.63 6.56 0.29
CA LEU A 106 -1.28 5.28 -0.33
C LEU A 106 -1.72 5.23 -1.81
N ASN A 107 -2.72 6.02 -2.20
CA ASN A 107 -3.16 6.12 -3.61
C ASN A 107 -2.15 6.84 -4.51
N ILE A 108 -1.23 7.62 -3.93
CA ILE A 108 -0.17 8.33 -4.67
C ILE A 108 1.07 7.43 -4.85
N VAL A 109 1.19 6.35 -4.07
CA VAL A 109 2.34 5.43 -4.13
C VAL A 109 2.62 4.93 -5.56
N PRO A 110 1.63 4.45 -6.36
CA PRO A 110 1.89 4.06 -7.74
C PRO A 110 2.46 5.19 -8.61
N ALA A 111 1.99 6.43 -8.41
CA ALA A 111 2.47 7.59 -9.13
C ALA A 111 3.92 7.95 -8.74
N ILE A 112 4.23 7.96 -7.44
CA ILE A 112 5.59 8.20 -6.93
C ILE A 112 6.53 7.08 -7.40
N THR A 113 6.09 5.82 -7.35
CA THR A 113 6.85 4.67 -7.85
C THR A 113 7.21 4.84 -9.33
N LEU A 114 6.27 5.28 -10.18
CA LEU A 114 6.54 5.52 -11.60
C LEU A 114 7.56 6.63 -11.80
N VAL A 115 7.42 7.75 -11.08
CA VAL A 115 8.37 8.87 -11.14
C VAL A 115 9.76 8.43 -10.69
N LEU A 116 9.86 7.69 -9.59
CA LEU A 116 11.13 7.15 -9.09
C LEU A 116 11.72 6.09 -10.02
N ALA A 117 10.91 5.35 -10.78
CA ALA A 117 11.40 4.31 -11.70
C ALA A 117 12.16 4.88 -12.91
N LEU A 118 11.87 6.12 -13.31
CA LEU A 118 12.48 6.81 -14.46
C LEU A 118 14.01 6.96 -14.33
N PRO A 119 14.57 7.58 -13.28
CA PRO A 119 16.01 7.74 -13.14
C PRO A 119 16.76 6.41 -13.00
N PHE A 120 16.13 5.37 -12.45
CA PHE A 120 16.74 4.03 -12.35
C PHE A 120 16.69 3.24 -13.67
N GLY A 121 16.11 3.80 -14.74
CA GLY A 121 15.96 3.14 -16.04
C GLY A 121 15.12 1.86 -15.97
N LEU A 122 14.31 1.71 -14.92
CA LEU A 122 13.44 0.54 -14.73
C LEU A 122 12.19 0.63 -15.60
N GLU A 123 11.83 1.85 -16.00
CA GLU A 123 10.65 2.13 -16.81
C GLU A 123 11.02 3.08 -17.96
N LYS A 124 10.69 2.70 -19.21
CA LYS A 124 10.89 3.55 -20.40
C LYS A 124 9.56 4.15 -20.81
N VAL A 125 9.31 5.41 -20.44
CA VAL A 125 8.08 6.11 -20.82
C VAL A 125 8.30 6.73 -22.20
N ASN A 126 7.86 6.02 -23.24
CA ASN A 126 7.84 6.56 -24.60
C ASN A 126 6.51 7.26 -24.87
N ILE A 127 6.47 8.61 -24.82
CA ILE A 127 5.27 9.44 -25.05
C ILE A 127 4.65 9.20 -26.44
N GLY A 128 5.43 8.71 -27.41
CA GLY A 128 4.94 8.38 -28.75
C GLY A 128 4.05 7.14 -28.80
N ASN A 129 4.17 6.22 -27.83
CA ASN A 129 3.41 4.97 -27.80
C ASN A 129 2.12 5.13 -26.96
N ARG A 130 1.01 4.52 -27.38
CA ARG A 130 -0.27 4.48 -26.62
C ARG A 130 -0.07 3.96 -25.19
N ALA A 131 0.83 3.00 -25.00
CA ALA A 131 1.18 2.48 -23.67
C ALA A 131 1.89 3.52 -22.78
N GLY A 132 2.74 4.38 -23.36
CA GLY A 132 3.39 5.47 -22.62
C GLY A 132 2.40 6.57 -22.24
N LYS A 133 1.49 6.93 -23.17
CA LYS A 133 0.40 7.88 -22.89
C LYS A 133 -0.53 7.37 -21.77
N ALA A 134 -0.91 6.09 -21.80
CA ALA A 134 -1.74 5.48 -20.76
C ALA A 134 -1.07 5.51 -19.37
N LYS A 135 0.26 5.32 -19.30
CA LYS A 135 1.01 5.41 -18.05
C LYS A 135 0.99 6.82 -17.46
N VAL A 136 1.19 7.84 -18.29
CA VAL A 136 1.15 9.25 -17.87
C VAL A 136 -0.26 9.65 -17.43
N VAL A 137 -1.29 9.29 -18.20
CA VAL A 137 -2.69 9.56 -17.83
C VAL A 137 -3.07 8.83 -16.54
N GLY A 138 -2.69 7.57 -16.36
CA GLY A 138 -2.91 6.84 -15.12
C GLY A 138 -2.24 7.50 -13.92
N THR A 139 -1.02 8.01 -14.09
CA THR A 139 -0.28 8.76 -13.06
C THR A 139 -1.00 10.04 -12.67
N LEU A 140 -1.47 10.83 -13.66
CA LEU A 140 -2.25 12.05 -13.44
C LEU A 140 -3.55 11.75 -12.72
N VAL A 141 -4.27 10.69 -13.11
CA VAL A 141 -5.52 10.27 -12.45
C VAL A 141 -5.28 9.86 -11.00
N CYS A 142 -4.17 9.16 -10.68
CA CYS A 142 -3.82 8.83 -9.29
C CYS A 142 -3.53 10.08 -8.45
N ILE A 143 -2.78 11.04 -9.00
CA ILE A 143 -2.47 12.32 -8.32
C ILE A 143 -3.77 13.12 -8.11
N SER A 144 -4.61 13.24 -9.14
CA SER A 144 -5.90 13.93 -9.06
C SER A 144 -6.85 13.25 -8.07
N GLY A 145 -6.95 11.92 -8.07
CA GLY A 145 -7.78 11.17 -7.13
C GLY A 145 -7.35 11.35 -5.68
N ALA A 146 -6.04 11.40 -5.42
CA ALA A 146 -5.52 11.68 -4.09
C ALA A 146 -5.75 13.14 -3.67
N MET A 147 -5.59 14.10 -4.60
CA MET A 147 -5.87 15.51 -4.33
C MET A 147 -7.34 15.72 -4.01
N VAL A 148 -8.25 15.10 -4.76
CA VAL A 148 -9.69 15.11 -4.48
C VAL A 148 -9.99 14.48 -3.13
N LEU A 149 -9.46 13.29 -2.82
CA LEU A 149 -9.71 12.62 -1.53
C LEU A 149 -9.16 13.41 -0.33
N THR A 150 -8.05 14.13 -0.52
CA THR A 150 -7.42 14.99 0.51
C THR A 150 -8.19 16.29 0.71
N LEU A 151 -8.74 16.88 -0.36
CA LEU A 151 -9.51 18.12 -0.32
C LEU A 151 -11.01 17.89 -0.07
N TYR A 152 -11.50 16.66 -0.24
CA TYR A 152 -12.87 16.27 0.07
C TYR A 152 -13.06 16.26 1.59
N LYS A 153 -13.37 17.44 2.13
CA LYS A 153 -14.00 17.60 3.44
C LYS A 153 -15.33 16.83 3.42
N GLY A 154 -15.31 15.56 3.83
CA GLY A 154 -16.52 14.88 4.26
C GLY A 154 -17.15 15.71 5.37
N ARG A 155 -18.39 16.16 5.16
CA ARG A 155 -19.20 16.80 6.20
C ARG A 155 -19.28 15.82 7.37
N THR A 156 -18.86 16.24 8.57
CA THR A 156 -19.01 15.45 9.80
C THR A 156 -20.49 15.20 10.04
N LEU A 157 -20.97 14.02 9.67
CA LEU A 157 -22.30 13.50 10.04
C LEU A 157 -22.23 12.95 11.46
N VAL A 158 -21.99 13.84 12.43
CA VAL A 158 -22.42 13.65 13.82
C VAL A 158 -23.13 14.94 14.19
N GLY A 159 -24.42 14.79 14.49
CA GLY A 159 -25.42 15.85 14.46
C GLY A 159 -25.04 17.09 15.25
N SER A 160 -25.20 18.24 14.60
CA SER A 160 -25.56 19.46 15.28
C SER A 160 -27.00 19.30 15.75
N SER A 161 -27.18 19.13 17.05
CA SER A 161 -28.43 19.46 17.74
C SER A 161 -28.04 20.07 19.07
N ASN A 162 -28.49 21.30 19.23
CA ASN A 162 -28.33 22.14 20.40
C ASN A 162 -28.81 21.42 21.66
N SER A 163 -28.04 21.51 22.74
CA SER A 163 -28.56 21.87 24.07
C SER A 163 -27.38 22.12 25.01
N SER A 164 -27.48 23.23 25.72
CA SER A 164 -26.60 23.69 26.79
C SER A 164 -26.27 22.59 27.79
N ASP A 165 -25.00 22.47 28.17
CA ASP A 165 -24.60 22.30 29.58
C ASP A 165 -23.08 22.42 29.76
N ASN A 166 -22.73 22.90 30.94
CA ASN A 166 -21.47 23.57 31.28
C ASN A 166 -20.28 22.59 31.47
N ASN A 167 -19.08 23.11 31.22
CA ASN A 167 -17.77 22.61 31.68
C ASN A 167 -17.19 21.35 30.99
N THR A 168 -16.65 21.48 29.78
CA THR A 168 -15.54 20.62 29.30
C THR A 168 -14.81 21.24 28.09
N THR A 169 -14.14 22.38 28.30
CA THR A 169 -13.24 22.98 27.31
C THR A 169 -11.82 22.42 27.45
N VAL A 170 -11.61 21.14 27.13
CA VAL A 170 -10.25 20.56 26.97
C VAL A 170 -10.18 19.55 25.82
N VAL A 171 -10.72 19.85 24.63
CA VAL A 171 -10.37 19.08 23.41
C VAL A 171 -10.17 19.94 22.14
N ALA A 172 -10.52 21.23 22.16
CA ALA A 172 -10.53 22.05 20.94
C ALA A 172 -9.48 23.19 20.87
N THR A 173 -8.46 23.24 21.75
CA THR A 173 -7.53 24.38 21.85
C THR A 173 -6.03 24.02 21.83
N LYS A 174 -5.62 23.06 20.98
CA LYS A 174 -4.19 22.86 20.62
C LYS A 174 -3.95 22.59 19.12
N LYS A 175 -4.74 23.17 18.22
CA LYS A 175 -4.65 22.86 16.77
C LYS A 175 -4.73 24.09 15.86
N LYS A 176 -3.98 25.15 16.14
CA LYS A 176 -3.82 26.31 15.23
C LYS A 176 -2.40 26.53 14.67
N ASP A 177 -1.34 26.02 15.32
CA ASP A 177 0.04 26.37 14.91
C ASP A 177 0.78 25.34 14.03
N ARG A 178 0.16 24.21 13.67
CA ARG A 178 0.85 23.10 12.98
C ARG A 178 0.02 22.45 11.86
N TRP A 179 -0.79 23.24 11.15
CA TRP A 179 -1.68 22.72 10.10
C TRP A 179 -0.95 21.99 8.96
N GLY A 180 0.33 22.33 8.73
CA GLY A 180 1.18 21.67 7.73
C GLY A 180 1.83 20.34 8.15
N ILE A 181 1.80 19.95 9.43
CA ILE A 181 2.52 18.74 9.90
C ILE A 181 1.76 17.45 9.56
N GLY A 182 0.43 17.51 9.47
CA GLY A 182 -0.42 16.35 9.19
C GLY A 182 -0.09 15.61 7.88
N PRO A 183 0.05 16.30 6.73
CA PRO A 183 0.36 15.68 5.44
C PRO A 183 1.82 15.22 5.25
N ILE A 184 2.77 15.81 5.97
CA ILE A 184 4.22 15.58 5.74
C ILE A 184 4.61 14.13 6.03
N PHE A 185 4.17 13.58 7.16
CA PHE A 185 4.53 12.21 7.54
C PHE A 185 3.89 11.14 6.62
N PRO A 186 2.58 11.19 6.28
CA PRO A 186 1.99 10.29 5.30
C PRO A 186 2.67 10.39 3.92
N MET A 187 3.07 11.58 3.49
CA MET A 187 3.81 11.75 2.23
C MET A 187 5.20 11.09 2.29
N ALA A 188 5.94 11.30 3.38
CA ALA A 188 7.24 10.64 3.59
C ALA A 188 7.08 9.11 3.61
N SER A 189 6.03 8.59 4.26
CA SER A 189 5.68 7.17 4.24
C SER A 189 5.42 6.68 2.80
N ALA A 190 4.67 7.43 1.99
CA ALA A 190 4.40 7.07 0.60
C ALA A 190 5.68 7.03 -0.26
N VAL A 191 6.62 7.96 -0.06
CA VAL A 191 7.93 7.95 -0.76
C VAL A 191 8.78 6.75 -0.34
N CYS A 192 8.85 6.45 0.95
CA CYS A 192 9.55 5.27 1.45
C CYS A 192 8.93 3.98 0.90
N PHE A 193 7.60 3.87 0.90
CA PHE A 193 6.89 2.70 0.40
C PHE A 193 7.06 2.52 -1.11
N SER A 194 7.07 3.63 -1.87
CA SER A 194 7.35 3.62 -3.31
C SER A 194 8.77 3.14 -3.62
N SER A 195 9.74 3.60 -2.84
CA SER A 195 11.15 3.19 -2.97
C SER A 195 11.32 1.70 -2.67
N TRP A 196 10.61 1.20 -1.64
CA TRP A 196 10.57 -0.22 -1.33
C TRP A 196 10.07 -1.08 -2.49
N PHE A 197 9.00 -0.69 -3.20
CA PHE A 197 8.53 -1.45 -4.35
C PHE A 197 9.59 -1.60 -5.45
N LEU A 198 10.38 -0.55 -5.70
CA LEU A 198 11.47 -0.60 -6.67
C LEU A 198 12.61 -1.51 -6.21
N LEU A 199 13.06 -1.39 -4.96
CA LEU A 199 14.08 -2.26 -4.40
C LEU A 199 13.62 -3.72 -4.35
N GLN A 200 12.38 -3.97 -3.94
CA GLN A 200 11.80 -5.30 -3.86
C GLN A 200 11.68 -5.96 -5.24
N SER A 201 11.37 -5.20 -6.28
CA SER A 201 11.38 -5.68 -7.67
C SER A 201 12.77 -6.15 -8.12
N ARG A 202 13.84 -5.44 -7.69
CA ARG A 202 15.23 -5.82 -7.98
C ARG A 202 15.66 -7.05 -7.19
N ILE A 203 15.38 -7.07 -5.88
CA ILE A 203 15.71 -8.20 -5.00
C ILE A 203 14.98 -9.46 -5.45
N GLY A 204 13.72 -9.37 -5.87
CA GLY A 204 12.96 -10.52 -6.38
C GLY A 204 13.53 -11.16 -7.64
N LYS A 205 14.34 -10.45 -8.42
CA LYS A 205 15.08 -11.03 -9.57
C LYS A 205 16.35 -11.77 -9.14
N VAL A 206 17.00 -11.31 -8.07
CA VAL A 206 18.26 -11.88 -7.56
C VAL A 206 17.99 -13.05 -6.60
N TYR A 207 16.91 -12.98 -5.84
CA TYR A 207 16.52 -13.98 -4.85
C TYR A 207 15.04 -14.39 -5.06
N PRO A 208 14.78 -15.45 -5.84
CA PRO A 208 13.42 -15.84 -6.23
C PRO A 208 12.61 -16.47 -5.09
N CYS A 209 13.23 -16.74 -3.94
CA CYS A 209 12.58 -17.23 -2.72
C CYS A 209 11.88 -16.09 -1.98
N LYS A 210 10.65 -15.84 -2.42
CA LYS A 210 9.77 -14.77 -1.95
C LYS A 210 9.50 -14.84 -0.44
N TYR A 211 9.17 -16.02 0.09
CA TYR A 211 8.80 -16.17 1.50
C TYR A 211 10.00 -15.98 2.42
N SER A 212 11.15 -16.56 2.07
CA SER A 212 12.38 -16.41 2.83
C SER A 212 12.89 -14.97 2.80
N SER A 213 12.79 -14.26 1.65
CA SER A 213 13.15 -12.85 1.57
C SER A 213 12.34 -12.01 2.56
N THR A 214 11.01 -12.13 2.56
CA THR A 214 10.16 -11.35 3.46
C THR A 214 10.34 -11.73 4.93
N ALA A 215 10.63 -12.99 5.24
CA ALA A 215 10.97 -13.41 6.60
C ALA A 215 12.26 -12.74 7.09
N PHE A 216 13.33 -12.70 6.27
CA PHE A 216 14.57 -11.99 6.61
C PHE A 216 14.35 -10.48 6.77
N MET A 217 13.50 -9.89 5.93
CA MET A 217 13.19 -8.46 6.02
C MET A 217 12.40 -8.13 7.27
N SER A 218 11.46 -9.01 7.63
CA SER A 218 10.72 -8.89 8.89
C SER A 218 11.68 -9.01 10.08
N LEU A 219 12.64 -9.94 10.02
CA LEU A 219 13.68 -10.11 11.04
C LEU A 219 14.53 -8.85 11.22
N PHE A 220 15.05 -8.31 10.11
CA PHE A 220 15.82 -7.07 10.14
C PHE A 220 14.98 -5.89 10.60
N SER A 221 13.71 -5.82 10.19
CA SER A 221 12.80 -4.75 10.62
C SER A 221 12.52 -4.81 12.11
N ALA A 222 12.34 -6.01 12.70
CA ALA A 222 12.17 -6.17 14.13
C ALA A 222 13.41 -5.64 14.87
N PHE A 223 14.60 -6.07 14.46
CA PHE A 223 15.87 -5.58 15.02
C PHE A 223 16.03 -4.06 14.92
N GLN A 224 15.84 -3.50 13.72
CA GLN A 224 15.95 -2.06 13.46
C GLN A 224 14.90 -1.25 14.21
N SER A 225 13.66 -1.74 14.30
CA SER A 225 12.57 -1.08 15.04
C SER A 225 12.83 -1.08 16.54
N THR A 226 13.42 -2.15 17.09
CA THR A 226 13.86 -2.18 18.49
C THR A 226 14.94 -1.15 18.75
N ILE A 227 15.94 -1.02 17.86
CA ILE A 227 16.95 0.04 17.95
C ILE A 227 16.29 1.42 17.93
N LEU A 228 15.37 1.65 17.00
CA LEU A 228 14.62 2.91 16.92
C LEU A 228 13.83 3.19 18.21
N GLY A 229 13.23 2.16 18.80
CA GLY A 229 12.57 2.21 20.10
C GLY A 229 13.51 2.62 21.21
N LEU A 230 14.67 1.98 21.32
CA LEU A 230 15.66 2.31 22.36
C LEU A 230 16.20 3.73 22.23
N ILE A 231 16.29 4.26 21.01
CA ILE A 231 16.72 5.64 20.77
C ILE A 231 15.62 6.64 21.16
N THR A 232 14.37 6.36 20.78
CA THR A 232 13.23 7.28 20.92
C THR A 232 12.61 7.23 22.31
N GLU A 233 12.42 6.04 22.85
CA GLU A 233 11.76 5.76 24.13
C GLU A 233 12.69 4.98 25.06
N ARG A 234 13.45 5.73 25.87
CA ARG A 234 14.37 5.16 26.88
C ARG A 234 13.66 4.67 28.15
N GLU A 235 12.38 4.98 28.30
CA GLU A 235 11.57 4.59 29.45
C GLU A 235 10.94 3.21 29.25
N PHE A 236 11.55 2.17 29.83
CA PHE A 236 11.08 0.78 29.71
C PHE A 236 9.65 0.55 30.24
N THR A 237 9.12 1.41 31.11
CA THR A 237 7.74 1.31 31.61
C THR A 237 6.70 1.48 30.51
N LYS A 238 7.01 2.25 29.45
CA LYS A 238 6.12 2.42 28.29
C LYS A 238 6.12 1.21 27.36
N TRP A 239 7.15 0.36 27.44
CA TRP A 239 7.26 -0.84 26.61
C TRP A 239 6.31 -1.95 27.07
N ILE A 240 5.79 -1.86 28.28
CA ILE A 240 4.81 -2.81 28.82
C ILE A 240 3.44 -2.46 28.26
N LEU A 241 2.85 -3.41 27.51
CA LEU A 241 1.46 -3.36 27.09
C LEU A 241 0.57 -3.51 28.33
N LYS A 242 -0.28 -2.53 28.62
CA LYS A 242 -1.09 -2.47 29.83
C LYS A 242 -2.53 -2.91 29.58
N ASP A 243 -3.07 -2.54 28.42
CA ASP A 243 -4.49 -2.74 28.12
C ASP A 243 -4.72 -3.90 27.15
N GLU A 244 -5.86 -4.59 27.31
CA GLU A 244 -6.27 -5.69 26.43
C GLU A 244 -6.40 -5.24 24.96
N LEU A 245 -6.80 -3.98 24.74
CA LEU A 245 -6.89 -3.37 23.42
C LEU A 245 -5.53 -3.19 22.75
N GLU A 246 -4.50 -2.80 23.51
CA GLU A 246 -3.13 -2.67 23.01
C GLU A 246 -2.60 -4.02 22.54
N VAL A 247 -2.73 -5.06 23.39
CA VAL A 247 -2.29 -6.43 23.09
C VAL A 247 -3.02 -6.98 21.87
N THR A 248 -4.36 -6.89 21.86
CA THR A 248 -5.19 -7.41 20.77
C THR A 248 -4.86 -6.73 19.44
N THR A 249 -4.71 -5.40 19.44
CA THR A 249 -4.39 -4.66 18.22
C THR A 249 -3.05 -5.07 17.64
N VAL A 250 -2.04 -5.19 18.50
CA VAL A 250 -0.68 -5.53 18.09
C VAL A 250 -0.61 -6.96 17.52
N ILE A 251 -1.33 -7.91 18.12
CA ILE A 251 -1.47 -9.28 17.60
C ILE A 251 -2.14 -9.28 16.22
N ILE A 252 -3.31 -8.64 16.11
CA ILE A 252 -4.03 -8.52 14.83
C ILE A 252 -3.13 -7.87 13.78
N ALA A 253 -2.45 -6.78 14.12
CA ALA A 253 -1.57 -6.06 13.20
C ALA A 253 -0.39 -6.90 12.69
N GLY A 254 0.20 -7.74 13.54
CA GLY A 254 1.30 -8.64 13.17
C GLY A 254 0.84 -9.79 12.28
N ILE A 255 -0.34 -10.37 12.56
CA ILE A 255 -0.96 -11.41 11.73
C ILE A 255 -1.34 -10.84 10.36
N VAL A 256 -2.00 -9.68 10.34
CA VAL A 256 -2.40 -8.99 9.09
C VAL A 256 -1.18 -8.58 8.28
N ALA A 257 -0.10 -8.11 8.91
CA ALA A 257 1.16 -7.83 8.21
C ALA A 257 1.72 -9.07 7.52
N SER A 258 1.76 -10.20 8.22
CA SER A 258 2.20 -11.48 7.67
C SER A 258 1.32 -11.95 6.51
N GLY A 259 0.00 -11.81 6.66
CA GLY A 259 -0.98 -12.13 5.61
C GLY A 259 -0.88 -11.22 4.39
N LEU A 260 -0.66 -9.91 4.59
CA LEU A 260 -0.42 -8.95 3.51
C LEU A 260 0.84 -9.33 2.71
N CYS A 261 1.90 -9.77 3.37
CA CYS A 261 3.08 -10.28 2.68
C CYS A 261 2.76 -11.51 1.80
N TYR A 262 1.92 -12.42 2.30
CA TYR A 262 1.48 -13.60 1.53
C TYR A 262 0.67 -13.24 0.29
N VAL A 263 -0.29 -12.32 0.44
CA VAL A 263 -1.19 -11.89 -0.64
C VAL A 263 -0.48 -10.94 -1.60
N GLY A 264 0.31 -9.98 -1.10
CA GLY A 264 1.07 -9.04 -1.90
C GLY A 264 2.09 -9.71 -2.83
N MET A 265 2.73 -10.80 -2.36
CA MET A 265 3.63 -11.60 -3.19
C MET A 265 2.91 -12.46 -4.25
N SER A 266 1.62 -12.72 -4.04
CA SER A 266 0.71 -13.39 -4.98
C SER A 266 0.05 -12.39 -5.95
N CYS A 267 -0.07 -11.13 -5.54
CA CYS A 267 -0.75 -10.07 -6.28
C CYS A 267 0.01 -9.63 -7.54
N VAL A 268 1.32 -9.90 -7.67
CA VAL A 268 2.04 -9.65 -8.93
C VAL A 268 1.41 -10.42 -10.10
N ILE A 269 0.88 -11.62 -9.85
CA ILE A 269 0.13 -12.41 -10.83
C ILE A 269 -1.27 -11.81 -11.03
N GLY A 270 -1.89 -11.29 -9.97
CA GLY A 270 -3.17 -10.57 -10.02
C GLY A 270 -3.11 -9.28 -10.85
N SER A 271 -2.07 -8.46 -10.69
CA SER A 271 -1.83 -7.25 -11.49
C SER A 271 -1.59 -7.60 -12.95
N ILE A 272 -0.83 -8.66 -13.24
CA ILE A 272 -0.65 -9.18 -14.60
C ILE A 272 -2.00 -9.63 -15.19
N LEU A 273 -2.84 -10.32 -14.43
CA LEU A 273 -4.16 -10.75 -14.87
C LEU A 273 -5.16 -9.60 -15.06
N ILE A 274 -5.11 -8.56 -14.22
CA ILE A 274 -5.93 -7.34 -14.37
C ILE A 274 -5.49 -6.56 -15.61
N VAL A 275 -4.17 -6.42 -15.83
CA VAL A 275 -3.62 -5.77 -17.02
C VAL A 275 -3.97 -6.56 -18.28
N ILE A 276 -3.87 -7.90 -18.26
CA ILE A 276 -4.30 -8.76 -19.37
C ILE A 276 -5.82 -8.64 -19.59
N GLY A 277 -6.61 -8.63 -18.52
CA GLY A 277 -8.07 -8.46 -18.60
C GLY A 277 -8.48 -7.11 -19.17
N LEU A 278 -7.83 -6.03 -18.76
CA LEU A 278 -8.00 -4.69 -19.33
C LEU A 278 -7.53 -4.62 -20.79
N TYR A 279 -6.44 -5.30 -21.13
CA TYR A 279 -5.94 -5.38 -22.51
C TYR A 279 -6.93 -6.09 -23.44
N ILE A 280 -7.48 -7.23 -22.99
CA ILE A 280 -8.51 -7.98 -23.73
C ILE A 280 -9.79 -7.16 -23.86
N LEU A 281 -10.22 -6.45 -22.80
CA LEU A 281 -11.38 -5.56 -22.86
C LEU A 281 -11.18 -4.40 -23.84
N LEU A 282 -9.99 -3.77 -23.84
CA LEU A 282 -9.64 -2.71 -24.79
C LEU A 282 -9.57 -3.23 -26.22
N TRP A 283 -9.05 -4.44 -26.42
CA TRP A 283 -9.00 -5.10 -27.73
C TRP A 283 -10.41 -5.45 -28.23
N GLY A 284 -11.26 -6.02 -27.38
CA GLY A 284 -12.66 -6.33 -27.70
C GLY A 284 -13.44 -5.09 -28.10
N ARG A 285 -13.35 -4.01 -27.32
CA ARG A 285 -14.01 -2.73 -27.66
C ARG A 285 -13.47 -2.08 -28.94
N ASN A 286 -12.20 -2.30 -29.27
CA ASN A 286 -11.62 -1.82 -30.53
C ASN A 286 -12.07 -2.66 -31.73
N SER A 287 -12.31 -3.96 -31.54
CA SER A 287 -12.91 -4.86 -32.55
C SER A 287 -14.35 -4.45 -32.86
N GLU A 288 -15.16 -4.22 -31.82
CA GLU A 288 -16.56 -3.77 -31.97
C GLU A 288 -16.65 -2.39 -32.65
N ALA A 289 -15.71 -1.48 -32.35
CA ALA A 289 -15.64 -0.18 -33.01
C ALA A 289 -15.21 -0.25 -34.49
N GLN A 290 -14.57 -1.34 -34.92
CA GLN A 290 -14.26 -1.58 -36.33
C GLN A 290 -15.43 -2.26 -37.06
N GLU A 291 -16.14 -3.17 -36.38
CA GLU A 291 -17.36 -3.78 -36.90
C GLU A 291 -18.50 -2.77 -37.08
N MET A 292 -18.59 -1.70 -36.27
CA MET A 292 -19.56 -0.62 -36.51
C MET A 292 -19.19 0.31 -37.68
N LYS A 293 -17.93 0.32 -38.12
CA LYS A 293 -17.49 1.13 -39.28
C LYS A 293 -17.71 0.43 -40.62
N GLN A 294 -17.66 -0.90 -40.64
CA GLN A 294 -17.91 -1.70 -41.85
C GLN A 294 -19.33 -1.58 -42.44
N PRO A 295 -20.45 -1.52 -41.67
CA PRO A 295 -21.79 -1.41 -42.25
C PRO A 295 -22.03 -0.05 -42.92
N GLN A 296 -21.43 1.04 -42.42
CA GLN A 296 -21.57 2.36 -43.05
C GLN A 296 -20.75 2.50 -44.34
N GLU A 297 -19.55 1.92 -44.39
CA GLU A 297 -18.71 1.96 -45.60
C GLU A 297 -19.23 1.03 -46.72
N GLY A 298 -20.04 0.01 -46.37
CA GLY A 298 -20.76 -0.84 -47.31
C GLY A 298 -21.96 -0.16 -47.94
N GLU A 299 -22.82 0.49 -47.14
CA GLU A 299 -23.99 1.23 -47.65
C GLU A 299 -23.62 2.49 -48.45
N GLU A 300 -22.56 3.21 -48.07
CA GLU A 300 -22.11 4.39 -48.81
C GLU A 300 -21.53 4.04 -50.19
N LYS A 301 -20.88 2.87 -50.32
CA LYS A 301 -20.41 2.35 -51.62
C LYS A 301 -21.57 1.90 -52.51
N ASP A 302 -22.58 1.25 -51.94
CA ASP A 302 -23.76 0.79 -52.70
C ASP A 302 -24.64 1.96 -53.17
N CYS A 303 -24.81 2.98 -52.32
CA CYS A 303 -25.57 4.19 -52.66
C CYS A 303 -24.85 5.02 -53.75
N ASN A 304 -23.52 5.11 -53.69
CA ASN A 304 -22.74 5.83 -54.71
C ASN A 304 -22.76 5.10 -56.07
N VAL A 305 -22.69 3.76 -56.09
CA VAL A 305 -22.81 2.94 -57.31
C VAL A 305 -24.21 3.06 -57.93
N ARG A 306 -25.27 3.12 -57.12
CA ARG A 306 -26.65 3.26 -57.61
C ARG A 306 -26.97 4.65 -58.17
N SER A 307 -26.17 5.66 -57.85
CA SER A 307 -26.31 7.02 -58.41
C SER A 307 -25.61 7.23 -59.76
N GLN A 308 -24.76 6.27 -60.18
CA GLN A 308 -23.99 6.35 -61.43
C GLN A 308 -24.54 5.47 -62.57
N VAL A 309 -25.73 4.87 -62.38
CA VAL A 309 -26.48 4.11 -63.39
C VAL A 309 -27.79 4.83 -63.67
#